data_AF-A0AAY5KT27-F1
#
_entry.id   AF-A0AAY5KT27-F1
#
_cell.length_a   1.000
_cell.length_b   1.000
_cell.length_c   1.000
_cell.angle_alpha   90.00
_cell.angle_beta   90.00
_cell.angle_gamma   90.00
#
_symmetry.space_group_name_H-M   'P 1'
#
loop_
_entity.id
_entity.type
_entity.pdbx_description
1 polymer ?
#
loop_
_entity_poly.entity_id
_entity_poly.type
_entity_poly.pdbx_seq_one_letter_code
_entity_poly.pdbx_strand_id
1 'polypeptide(L)'
;MSVRALWIITHEKGESVAVQFSRRYPTVEHRAKFLAGSLYVTVPEDGAVLQLLLTELGLSDPDKPYMALRDDCFHQQHSPALELHVEGPGGGVLWPMLAISQGPLILACLPLVDAPAESRPPLASLFSVSQGLTLLAGLQAFLLGSKGKPDSEGLASRLAMMPFILLQVCPLGTPLDIPQPGASTAPAVPTPAGTQKQPAWKTGLHRGRAVVNVALTEMVRSMQYGNQSRQDLWDVYGTVTCKCEVEGVLPNVTVTLTLPPNGSPLLDVQVHPCVSSLDASILTATSVEDCDSSAFSGPYKFPFSPPLEPFRLCSYTSQVPVPPILGTYQLKEEDNQLCLTVSLKLHESVKNGFEYCEAHLPFFNRNQMGNVNVKVTSGQLDVSKEKNLLVWVIGQKFPKSREVSLEGAVGFSGQLPGPTDPLCTDLTAYIKVRFFLSCVYIGGATIAK
;
A
#
# COMPACT_ATOMS: atom_id res chain seq x y z
N MET A 1 12.36 22.09 -3.07
CA MET A 1 12.11 21.03 -2.06
C MET A 1 13.34 20.17 -1.90
N SER A 2 13.71 19.85 -0.67
CA SER A 2 14.99 19.21 -0.40
C SER A 2 14.92 18.24 0.79
N VAL A 3 15.82 17.28 0.83
CA VAL A 3 15.98 16.26 1.87
C VAL A 3 17.26 16.59 2.65
N ARG A 4 17.16 16.65 3.97
CA ARG A 4 18.29 16.88 4.88
C ARG A 4 19.17 15.64 5.00
N ALA A 5 18.54 14.48 5.14
CA ALA A 5 19.23 13.20 5.27
C ALA A 5 18.38 12.00 4.82
N LEU A 6 19.05 10.90 4.47
CA LEU A 6 18.49 9.65 3.98
C LEU A 6 19.21 8.47 4.66
N TRP A 7 18.46 7.42 5.00
CA TRP A 7 18.96 6.18 5.58
C TRP A 7 18.33 4.95 4.90
N ILE A 8 19.14 3.90 4.75
CA ILE A 8 18.71 2.56 4.31
C ILE A 8 19.18 1.59 5.38
N ILE A 9 18.23 0.86 5.96
CA ILE A 9 18.42 0.01 7.12
C ILE A 9 17.96 -1.41 6.76
N THR A 10 18.75 -2.40 7.12
CA THR A 10 18.33 -3.81 7.09
C THR A 10 17.85 -4.22 8.46
N HIS A 11 16.70 -4.87 8.51
CA HIS A 11 16.06 -5.42 9.70
C HIS A 11 15.64 -6.86 9.40
N GLU A 12 16.49 -7.81 9.81
CA GLU A 12 16.14 -9.23 9.78
C GLU A 12 15.48 -9.61 11.11
N LYS A 13 14.36 -10.36 11.05
CA LYS A 13 13.63 -10.74 12.26
C LYS A 13 14.53 -11.60 13.16
N GLY A 14 15.02 -11.00 14.26
CA GLY A 14 15.59 -11.72 15.39
C GLY A 14 17.09 -11.58 15.64
N GLU A 15 17.93 -11.08 14.72
CA GLU A 15 19.39 -11.19 14.93
C GLU A 15 20.26 -9.98 14.53
N SER A 16 19.87 -9.10 13.59
CA SER A 16 20.65 -7.86 13.37
C SER A 16 19.86 -6.72 12.71
N VAL A 17 20.05 -5.50 13.24
CA VAL A 17 19.57 -4.26 12.63
C VAL A 17 20.76 -3.35 12.39
N ALA A 18 20.96 -2.93 11.14
CA ALA A 18 22.12 -2.14 10.75
C ALA A 18 21.77 -1.09 9.69
N VAL A 19 22.37 0.10 9.81
CA VAL A 19 22.37 1.11 8.76
C VAL A 19 23.32 0.65 7.66
N GLN A 20 22.79 0.30 6.49
CA GLN A 20 23.57 -0.12 5.33
C GLN A 20 24.10 1.07 4.53
N PHE A 21 23.34 2.16 4.54
CA PHE A 21 23.70 3.37 3.82
C PHE A 21 23.08 4.58 4.49
N SER A 22 23.83 5.68 4.58
CA SER A 22 23.32 6.97 5.00
C SER A 22 23.89 8.09 4.12
N ARG A 23 23.09 9.14 3.91
CA ARG A 23 23.52 10.35 3.21
C ARG A 23 22.97 11.57 3.91
N ARG A 24 23.84 12.52 4.24
CA ARG A 24 23.49 13.84 4.74
C ARG A 24 23.77 14.88 3.67
N TYR A 25 22.95 15.92 3.60
CA TYR A 25 23.08 17.01 2.63
C TYR A 25 23.41 18.32 3.35
N PRO A 26 24.70 18.68 3.48
CA PRO A 26 25.12 19.86 4.24
C PRO A 26 24.49 21.17 3.76
N THR A 27 24.26 21.30 2.46
CA THR A 27 23.60 22.45 1.84
C THR A 27 22.16 22.62 2.34
N VAL A 28 21.43 21.53 2.49
CA VAL A 28 20.05 21.53 2.98
C VAL A 28 20.04 21.73 4.49
N GLU A 29 21.01 21.15 5.20
CA GLU A 29 21.15 21.32 6.64
C GLU A 29 21.44 22.77 7.04
N HIS A 30 22.29 23.46 6.27
CA HIS A 30 22.52 24.90 6.47
C HIS A 30 21.24 25.73 6.26
N ARG A 31 20.44 25.39 5.23
CA ARG A 31 19.13 26.03 5.01
C ARG A 31 18.15 25.74 6.14
N ALA A 32 18.11 24.50 6.63
CA ALA A 32 17.27 24.12 7.77
C ALA A 32 17.60 24.95 9.01
N LYS A 33 18.90 25.12 9.31
CA LYS A 33 19.37 25.95 10.42
C LYS A 33 18.97 27.42 10.26
N PHE A 34 19.07 27.95 9.04
CA PHE A 34 18.66 29.34 8.76
C PHE A 34 17.15 29.54 8.92
N LEU A 35 16.33 28.62 8.43
CA LEU A 35 14.87 28.73 8.46
C LEU A 35 14.30 28.49 9.87
N ALA A 36 14.80 27.50 10.59
CA ALA A 36 14.28 27.13 11.91
C ALA A 36 14.83 28.00 13.06
N GLY A 37 15.93 28.73 12.84
CA GLY A 37 16.50 29.64 13.84
C GLY A 37 16.78 28.95 15.17
N SER A 38 16.17 29.43 16.26
CA SER A 38 16.30 28.86 17.61
C SER A 38 15.59 27.52 17.79
N LEU A 39 14.65 27.17 16.90
CA LEU A 39 13.91 25.90 16.91
C LEU A 39 14.62 24.81 16.08
N TYR A 40 15.83 25.09 15.58
CA TYR A 40 16.60 24.14 14.81
C TYR A 40 17.07 22.94 15.66
N VAL A 41 16.78 21.74 15.15
CA VAL A 41 17.26 20.47 15.73
C VAL A 41 18.28 19.85 14.78
N THR A 42 19.48 19.57 15.29
CA THR A 42 20.58 18.95 14.52
C THR A 42 20.27 17.48 14.27
N VAL A 43 20.62 16.96 13.08
CA VAL A 43 20.50 15.52 12.79
C VAL A 43 21.54 14.73 13.62
N PRO A 44 21.13 13.82 14.52
CA PRO A 44 22.04 13.01 15.35
C PRO A 44 22.91 12.06 14.52
N GLU A 45 23.84 11.36 15.17
CA GLU A 45 24.59 10.27 14.56
C GLU A 45 23.69 9.09 14.14
N ASP A 46 24.14 8.31 13.15
CA ASP A 46 23.31 7.27 12.54
C ASP A 46 22.85 6.19 13.54
N GLY A 47 23.69 5.86 14.53
CA GLY A 47 23.31 4.94 15.60
C GLY A 47 22.17 5.47 16.47
N ALA A 48 22.18 6.76 16.81
CA ALA A 48 21.11 7.39 17.58
C ALA A 48 19.81 7.49 16.77
N VAL A 49 19.90 7.87 15.48
CA VAL A 49 18.74 7.89 14.58
C VAL A 49 18.13 6.50 14.44
N LEU A 50 18.97 5.45 14.29
CA LEU A 50 18.50 4.08 14.20
C LEU A 50 17.69 3.67 15.44
N GLN A 51 18.21 3.93 16.64
CA GLN A 51 17.52 3.56 17.90
C GLN A 51 16.19 4.29 18.06
N LEU A 52 16.16 5.59 17.77
CA LEU A 52 14.93 6.38 17.81
C LEU A 52 13.90 5.86 16.80
N LEU A 53 14.34 5.59 15.57
CA LEU A 53 13.45 5.08 14.51
C LEU A 53 12.88 3.70 14.84
N LEU A 54 13.69 2.78 15.36
CA LEU A 54 13.21 1.46 15.78
C LEU A 54 12.26 1.54 16.96
N THR A 55 12.41 2.54 17.83
CA THR A 55 11.51 2.74 18.97
C THR A 55 10.14 3.19 18.48
N GLU A 56 10.10 4.22 17.62
CA GLU A 56 8.85 4.73 17.02
C GLU A 56 8.15 3.71 16.10
N LEU A 57 8.92 2.87 15.42
CA LEU A 57 8.35 1.79 14.59
C LEU A 57 7.89 0.57 15.41
N GLY A 58 8.10 0.56 16.73
CA GLY A 58 7.76 -0.60 17.57
C GLY A 58 8.60 -1.85 17.27
N LEU A 59 9.76 -1.67 16.64
CA LEU A 59 10.70 -2.75 16.26
C LEU A 59 11.85 -2.92 17.27
N SER A 60 11.81 -2.18 18.37
CA SER A 60 12.78 -2.31 19.44
C SER A 60 12.40 -3.43 20.40
N ASP A 61 13.33 -4.35 20.62
CA ASP A 61 13.40 -5.39 21.66
C ASP A 61 12.07 -6.09 22.04
N PRO A 62 11.87 -7.39 21.71
CA PRO A 62 10.63 -8.13 21.96
C PRO A 62 10.22 -8.19 23.45
N ASP A 63 11.14 -7.93 24.38
CA ASP A 63 10.88 -7.99 25.83
C ASP A 63 10.47 -6.62 26.43
N LYS A 64 10.26 -5.58 25.62
CA LYS A 64 9.84 -4.26 26.14
C LYS A 64 8.42 -4.29 26.69
N PRO A 65 8.18 -3.72 27.89
CA PRO A 65 6.84 -3.65 28.47
C PRO A 65 5.90 -2.84 27.57
N TYR A 66 4.61 -3.19 27.60
CA TYR A 66 3.56 -2.45 26.91
C TYR A 66 3.59 -0.97 27.31
N MET A 67 3.61 -0.10 26.31
CA MET A 67 3.51 1.35 26.46
C MET A 67 2.30 1.83 25.67
N ALA A 68 1.29 2.38 26.34
CA ALA A 68 0.07 2.86 25.69
C ALA A 68 0.34 3.89 24.57
N LEU A 69 1.40 4.70 24.68
CA LEU A 69 1.78 5.63 23.61
C LEU A 69 2.18 4.94 22.29
N ARG A 70 2.69 3.70 22.36
CA ARG A 70 3.25 2.91 21.24
C ARG A 70 2.32 1.77 20.80
N ASP A 71 1.74 1.07 21.78
CA ASP A 71 1.10 -0.24 21.60
C ASP A 71 -0.43 -0.19 21.70
N ASP A 72 -1.01 0.97 22.01
CA ASP A 72 -2.47 1.13 22.11
C ASP A 72 -3.13 1.15 20.72
N CYS A 73 -4.34 0.62 20.61
CA CYS A 73 -5.14 0.58 19.39
C CYS A 73 -5.63 1.96 18.96
N PHE A 74 -5.63 2.93 19.90
CA PHE A 74 -5.85 4.33 19.61
C PHE A 74 -4.64 5.00 18.95
N HIS A 75 -3.44 4.38 19.04
CA HIS A 75 -2.28 4.84 18.30
C HIS A 75 -2.44 4.48 16.82
N GLN A 76 -2.89 5.46 16.04
CA GLN A 76 -3.00 5.36 14.60
C GLN A 76 -1.59 5.34 13.97
N GLN A 77 -0.94 4.17 13.94
CA GLN A 77 0.20 3.96 13.04
C GLN A 77 -0.32 3.89 11.59
N HIS A 78 -0.71 5.06 11.07
CA HIS A 78 -1.26 5.21 9.72
C HIS A 78 -0.47 6.22 8.88
N SER A 79 0.44 6.97 9.49
CA SER A 79 1.26 7.94 8.77
C SER A 79 2.68 7.42 8.61
N PRO A 80 3.26 7.42 7.40
CA PRO A 80 4.67 7.14 7.21
C PRO A 80 5.57 8.27 7.75
N ALA A 81 4.99 9.35 8.33
CA ALA A 81 5.72 10.43 8.97
C ALA A 81 5.70 10.29 10.49
N LEU A 82 6.90 10.16 11.07
CA LEU A 82 7.18 9.94 12.49
C LEU A 82 7.78 11.19 13.14
N GLU A 83 7.77 11.21 14.47
CA GLU A 83 8.39 12.24 15.31
C GLU A 83 9.53 11.62 16.12
N LEU A 84 10.78 11.94 15.77
CA LEU A 84 11.93 11.45 16.54
C LEU A 84 12.30 12.46 17.61
N HIS A 85 12.18 12.07 18.87
CA HIS A 85 12.56 12.88 20.02
C HIS A 85 14.06 12.72 20.29
N VAL A 86 14.84 13.79 20.10
CA VAL A 86 16.28 13.79 20.32
C VAL A 86 16.57 14.33 21.72
N GLU A 87 17.18 13.49 22.56
CA GLU A 87 17.60 13.87 23.91
C GLU A 87 18.99 14.56 23.91
N GLY A 88 19.22 15.47 24.86
CA GLY A 88 20.53 16.13 25.08
C GLY A 88 20.57 17.63 24.78
N PRO A 89 21.77 18.27 24.84
CA PRO A 89 21.93 19.69 24.57
C PRO A 89 21.70 20.01 23.09
N GLY A 90 20.70 20.85 22.79
CA GLY A 90 20.18 21.05 21.42
C GLY A 90 19.16 20.00 21.00
N GLY A 91 18.64 19.22 21.96
CA GLY A 91 17.56 18.28 21.78
C GLY A 91 16.24 18.95 21.38
N GLY A 92 15.38 18.17 20.74
CA GLY A 92 14.12 18.63 20.18
C GLY A 92 13.52 17.54 19.31
N VAL A 93 12.51 17.90 18.51
CA VAL A 93 11.80 16.93 17.67
C VAL A 93 12.26 17.04 16.22
N LEU A 94 12.76 15.94 15.66
CA LEU A 94 12.94 15.81 14.21
C LEU A 94 11.62 15.40 13.58
N TRP A 95 11.06 16.30 12.79
CA TRP A 95 9.79 16.10 12.12
C TRP A 95 9.74 16.80 10.75
N PRO A 96 9.06 16.21 9.76
CA PRO A 96 8.54 14.84 9.73
C PRO A 96 9.66 13.86 9.34
N MET A 97 9.85 12.80 10.12
CA MET A 97 10.74 11.70 9.74
C MET A 97 9.95 10.70 8.90
N LEU A 98 10.24 10.61 7.60
CA LEU A 98 9.51 9.70 6.72
C LEU A 98 10.16 8.32 6.75
N ALA A 99 9.36 7.26 6.91
CA ALA A 99 9.83 5.89 6.90
C ALA A 99 8.86 4.96 6.15
N ILE A 100 9.41 4.05 5.36
CA ILE A 100 8.67 2.95 4.73
C ILE A 100 9.41 1.63 4.99
N SER A 101 8.65 0.56 5.21
CA SER A 101 9.20 -0.78 5.43
C SER A 101 8.61 -1.77 4.43
N GLN A 102 9.46 -2.60 3.84
CA GLN A 102 9.03 -3.72 2.98
C GLN A 102 10.05 -4.86 3.07
N GLY A 103 9.58 -6.03 3.51
CA GLY A 103 10.46 -7.17 3.76
C GLY A 103 11.52 -6.82 4.82
N PRO A 104 12.81 -7.10 4.59
CA PRO A 104 13.87 -6.81 5.55
C PRO A 104 14.44 -5.39 5.42
N LEU A 105 13.85 -4.49 4.61
CA LEU A 105 14.38 -3.15 4.38
C LEU A 105 13.48 -2.08 4.98
N ILE A 106 14.10 -1.16 5.71
CA ILE A 106 13.51 0.09 6.19
C ILE A 106 14.25 1.23 5.48
N LEU A 107 13.52 2.04 4.72
CA LEU A 107 14.07 3.24 4.09
C LEU A 107 13.47 4.45 4.78
N ALA A 108 14.31 5.42 5.10
CA ALA A 108 13.87 6.58 5.85
C ALA A 108 14.54 7.87 5.34
N CYS A 109 13.82 8.99 5.36
CA CYS A 109 14.39 10.30 5.03
C CYS A 109 13.82 11.42 5.90
N LEU A 110 14.63 12.46 6.09
CA LEU A 110 14.24 13.67 6.77
C LEU A 110 14.12 14.81 5.75
N PRO A 111 12.91 15.11 5.22
CA PRO A 111 12.68 16.28 4.38
C PRO A 111 12.94 17.61 5.11
N LEU A 112 13.25 18.64 4.33
CA LEU A 112 13.16 20.03 4.77
C LEU A 112 11.69 20.48 4.66
N VAL A 113 11.15 21.05 5.75
CA VAL A 113 9.84 21.69 5.76
C VAL A 113 10.04 23.19 5.59
N ASP A 114 9.62 23.71 4.45
CA ASP A 114 9.62 25.14 4.14
C ASP A 114 8.36 25.81 4.72
N ALA A 115 8.15 25.69 6.05
CA ALA A 115 7.03 26.31 6.77
C ALA A 115 7.48 26.89 8.12
N PRO A 116 6.78 27.90 8.68
CA PRO A 116 7.12 28.46 9.98
C PRO A 116 7.12 27.38 11.06
N ALA A 117 8.19 27.32 11.85
CA ALA A 117 8.39 26.27 12.85
C ALA A 117 7.37 26.32 14.02
N GLU A 118 6.68 27.46 14.21
CA GLU A 118 5.74 27.70 15.30
C GLU A 118 4.37 27.03 15.10
N SER A 119 3.96 26.76 13.86
CA SER A 119 2.69 26.10 13.54
C SER A 119 2.91 24.99 12.51
N ARG A 120 2.90 23.73 12.97
CA ARG A 120 3.05 22.58 12.07
C ARG A 120 1.86 22.51 11.10
N PRO A 121 2.08 22.62 9.79
CA PRO A 121 1.00 22.44 8.83
C PRO A 121 0.59 20.96 8.76
N PRO A 122 -0.66 20.66 8.34
CA PRO A 122 -1.09 19.28 8.14
C PRO A 122 -0.17 18.54 7.16
N LEU A 123 0.19 17.28 7.45
CA LEU A 123 1.10 16.49 6.61
C LEU A 123 0.65 16.41 5.14
N ALA A 124 -0.66 16.34 4.90
CA ALA A 124 -1.24 16.31 3.56
C ALA A 124 -0.98 17.59 2.73
N SER A 125 -0.73 18.72 3.39
CA SER A 125 -0.40 19.99 2.74
C SER A 125 1.10 20.14 2.42
N LEU A 126 1.94 19.26 2.99
CA LEU A 126 3.39 19.32 2.83
C LEU A 126 3.84 18.56 1.59
N PHE A 127 4.13 19.29 0.51
CA PHE A 127 4.67 18.69 -0.70
C PHE A 127 6.03 17.97 -0.47
N SER A 128 6.80 18.39 0.53
CA SER A 128 8.04 17.72 0.93
C SER A 128 7.81 16.31 1.49
N VAL A 129 6.64 16.05 2.10
CA VAL A 129 6.22 14.71 2.54
C VAL A 129 5.97 13.83 1.32
N SER A 130 5.15 14.28 0.37
CA SER A 130 4.84 13.52 -0.85
C SER A 130 6.07 13.22 -1.70
N GLN A 131 6.96 14.20 -1.87
CA GLN A 131 8.22 13.99 -2.58
C GLN A 131 9.17 13.05 -1.85
N GLY A 132 9.28 13.18 -0.52
CA GLY A 132 10.11 12.30 0.28
C GLY A 132 9.64 10.85 0.19
N LEU A 133 8.33 10.61 0.28
CA LEU A 133 7.76 9.27 0.12
C LEU A 133 7.97 8.72 -1.30
N THR A 134 7.86 9.57 -2.32
CA THR A 134 8.14 9.16 -3.70
C THR A 134 9.61 8.77 -3.87
N LEU A 135 10.54 9.54 -3.29
CA LEU A 135 11.97 9.21 -3.24
C LEU A 135 12.20 7.84 -2.58
N LEU A 136 11.64 7.63 -1.39
CA LEU A 136 11.81 6.37 -0.67
C LEU A 136 11.23 5.19 -1.46
N ALA A 137 10.02 5.33 -2.03
CA ALA A 137 9.37 4.27 -2.80
C ALA A 137 10.17 3.91 -4.07
N GLY A 138 10.71 4.91 -4.78
CA GLY A 138 11.54 4.68 -5.96
C GLY A 138 12.89 4.03 -5.62
N LEU A 139 13.54 4.44 -4.53
CA LEU A 139 14.76 3.79 -4.04
C LEU A 139 14.47 2.35 -3.57
N GLN A 140 13.34 2.11 -2.91
CA GLN A 140 12.92 0.77 -2.51
C GLN A 140 12.69 -0.13 -3.72
N ALA A 141 12.00 0.35 -4.75
CA ALA A 141 11.80 -0.38 -6.00
C ALA A 141 13.13 -0.67 -6.71
N PHE A 142 14.06 0.29 -6.71
CA PHE A 142 15.42 0.08 -7.22
C PHE A 142 16.16 -1.00 -6.42
N LEU A 143 16.13 -0.98 -5.08
CA LEU A 143 16.85 -1.95 -4.26
C LEU A 143 16.26 -3.37 -4.35
N LEU A 144 14.93 -3.51 -4.32
CA LEU A 144 14.25 -4.81 -4.37
C LEU A 144 14.11 -5.38 -5.80
N GLY A 145 14.10 -4.52 -6.82
CA GLY A 145 13.97 -4.90 -8.22
C GLY A 145 12.58 -5.41 -8.62
N SER A 146 12.45 -5.78 -9.90
CA SER A 146 11.18 -6.19 -10.53
C SER A 146 10.48 -7.39 -9.88
N LYS A 147 11.20 -8.22 -9.11
CA LYS A 147 10.64 -9.42 -8.44
C LYS A 147 10.24 -9.23 -6.98
N GLY A 148 10.45 -8.05 -6.39
CA GLY A 148 9.98 -7.72 -5.03
C GLY A 148 10.53 -8.58 -3.88
N LYS A 149 11.51 -9.46 -4.15
CA LYS A 149 12.23 -10.24 -3.14
C LYS A 149 13.70 -9.82 -3.14
N PRO A 150 14.30 -9.60 -1.96
CA PRO A 150 15.72 -9.28 -1.87
C PRO A 150 16.53 -10.49 -2.33
N ASP A 151 17.18 -10.36 -3.49
CA ASP A 151 18.33 -11.19 -3.83
C ASP A 151 19.52 -10.60 -3.09
N SER A 152 20.13 -11.34 -2.16
CA SER A 152 21.19 -10.83 -1.27
C SER A 152 22.38 -10.26 -2.06
N GLU A 153 22.78 -10.95 -3.13
CA GLU A 153 23.88 -10.54 -4.01
C GLU A 153 23.49 -9.32 -4.87
N GLY A 154 22.27 -9.34 -5.43
CA GLY A 154 21.71 -8.22 -6.18
C GLY A 154 21.53 -6.95 -5.35
N LEU A 155 21.16 -7.08 -4.08
CA LEU A 155 20.99 -5.96 -3.15
C LEU A 155 22.33 -5.29 -2.82
N ALA A 156 23.37 -6.07 -2.53
CA ALA A 156 24.70 -5.54 -2.24
C ALA A 156 25.27 -4.73 -3.41
N SER A 157 25.13 -5.23 -4.64
CA SER A 157 25.55 -4.52 -5.85
C SER A 157 24.80 -3.18 -6.03
N ARG A 158 23.49 -3.16 -5.77
CA ARG A 158 22.69 -1.93 -5.88
C ARG A 158 22.97 -0.93 -4.78
N LEU A 159 23.23 -1.39 -3.55
CA LEU A 159 23.70 -0.54 -2.46
C LEU A 159 25.06 0.09 -2.78
N ALA A 160 25.98 -0.66 -3.39
CA ALA A 160 27.27 -0.12 -3.83
C ALA A 160 27.12 0.98 -4.90
N MET A 161 26.10 0.91 -5.75
CA MET A 161 25.77 1.95 -6.73
C MET A 161 25.04 3.17 -6.12
N MET A 162 24.56 3.09 -4.87
CA MET A 162 23.71 4.11 -4.26
C MET A 162 24.33 5.53 -4.26
N PRO A 163 25.64 5.74 -3.97
CA PRO A 163 26.24 7.06 -4.08
C PRO A 163 26.10 7.68 -5.47
N PHE A 164 26.29 6.88 -6.53
CA PHE A 164 26.18 7.34 -7.91
C PHE A 164 24.72 7.63 -8.29
N ILE A 165 23.81 6.75 -7.89
CA ILE A 165 22.36 6.94 -8.13
C ILE A 165 21.86 8.21 -7.46
N LEU A 166 22.22 8.48 -6.20
CA LEU A 166 21.79 9.69 -5.50
C LEU A 166 22.31 10.99 -6.12
N LEU A 167 23.46 10.97 -6.79
CA LEU A 167 23.92 12.13 -7.56
C LEU A 167 23.02 12.45 -8.75
N GLN A 168 22.35 11.45 -9.32
CA GLN A 168 21.41 11.63 -10.43
C GLN A 168 20.00 11.96 -9.93
N VAL A 169 19.52 11.26 -8.90
CA VAL A 169 18.10 11.32 -8.49
C VAL A 169 17.84 12.27 -7.34
N CYS A 170 18.87 12.66 -6.58
CA CYS A 170 18.74 13.59 -5.48
C CYS A 170 20.01 14.48 -5.33
N PRO A 171 20.43 15.19 -6.40
CA PRO A 171 21.60 16.05 -6.35
C PRO A 171 21.42 17.16 -5.30
N LEU A 172 22.44 17.34 -4.47
CA LEU A 172 22.45 18.35 -3.39
C LEU A 172 21.23 18.30 -2.46
N GLY A 173 20.58 17.13 -2.37
CA GLY A 173 19.42 16.90 -1.54
C GLY A 173 18.10 17.28 -2.22
N THR A 174 18.08 17.65 -3.50
CA THR A 174 16.84 17.97 -4.22
C THR A 174 16.39 16.75 -5.02
N PRO A 175 15.29 16.07 -4.63
CA PRO A 175 14.76 14.95 -5.40
C PRO A 175 14.40 15.40 -6.82
N LEU A 176 14.89 14.67 -7.81
CA LEU A 176 14.53 14.75 -9.21
C LEU A 176 13.66 13.53 -9.59
N ASP A 177 13.36 13.37 -10.87
CA ASP A 177 12.66 12.18 -11.36
C ASP A 177 13.48 10.91 -11.09
N ILE A 178 12.87 9.95 -10.41
CA ILE A 178 13.52 8.70 -10.05
C ILE A 178 13.49 7.78 -11.28
N PRO A 179 14.64 7.26 -11.75
CA PRO A 179 14.71 6.32 -12.84
C PRO A 179 13.86 5.09 -12.54
N GLN A 180 13.08 4.65 -13.53
CA GLN A 180 12.33 3.41 -13.41
C GLN A 180 13.28 2.20 -13.28
N PRO A 181 12.87 1.12 -12.59
CA PRO A 181 13.65 -0.11 -12.53
C PRO A 181 14.00 -0.57 -13.96
N GLY A 182 15.29 -0.69 -14.28
CA GLY A 182 15.75 -1.06 -15.63
C GLY A 182 16.36 0.08 -16.46
N ALA A 183 16.40 1.32 -15.97
CA ALA A 183 17.23 2.36 -16.57
C ALA A 183 18.72 1.96 -16.53
N SER A 184 19.36 1.85 -17.69
CA SER A 184 20.80 1.60 -17.80
C SER A 184 21.57 2.66 -17.01
N THR A 185 22.42 2.23 -16.08
CA THR A 185 23.32 3.10 -15.29
C THR A 185 24.59 3.49 -16.07
N ALA A 186 24.72 3.06 -17.32
CA ALA A 186 25.82 3.48 -18.16
C ALA A 186 25.73 5.01 -18.40
N PRO A 187 26.84 5.77 -18.31
CA PRO A 187 26.86 7.14 -18.80
C PRO A 187 26.36 7.11 -20.24
N ALA A 188 25.31 7.88 -20.52
CA ALA A 188 24.77 7.97 -21.87
C ALA A 188 25.91 8.31 -22.82
N VAL A 189 26.32 7.35 -23.64
CA VAL A 189 27.07 7.67 -24.85
C VAL A 189 26.16 8.65 -25.60
N PRO A 190 26.64 9.84 -25.99
CA PRO A 190 25.81 10.82 -26.66
C PRO A 190 25.27 10.19 -27.93
N THR A 191 24.00 9.77 -27.91
CA THR A 191 23.31 9.33 -29.12
C THR A 191 23.18 10.54 -30.03
N PRO A 192 23.47 10.40 -31.33
CA PRO A 192 23.54 11.52 -32.26
C PRO A 192 22.21 12.26 -32.29
N ALA A 193 22.31 13.57 -32.43
CA ALA A 193 21.22 14.54 -32.49
C ALA A 193 20.12 14.11 -33.48
N GLY A 194 19.10 13.42 -32.98
CA GLY A 194 17.78 13.43 -33.57
C GLY A 194 17.01 14.65 -33.05
N THR A 195 16.34 15.38 -33.93
CA THR A 195 15.51 16.56 -33.62
C THR A 195 14.31 16.28 -32.70
N GLN A 196 14.11 15.04 -32.24
CA GLN A 196 12.97 14.63 -31.45
C GLN A 196 13.38 14.31 -30.01
N LYS A 197 12.89 15.12 -29.05
CA LYS A 197 13.12 14.91 -27.61
C LYS A 197 12.54 13.56 -27.18
N GLN A 198 13.39 12.65 -26.72
CA GLN A 198 12.98 11.36 -26.16
C GLN A 198 12.47 11.56 -24.73
N PRO A 199 11.30 11.00 -24.35
CA PRO A 199 10.79 11.13 -23.00
C PRO A 199 11.65 10.35 -21.99
N ALA A 200 11.74 10.84 -20.75
CA ALA A 200 12.63 10.30 -19.72
C ALA A 200 12.38 8.82 -19.37
N TRP A 201 11.14 8.35 -19.51
CA TRP A 201 10.74 6.95 -19.24
C TRP A 201 11.05 5.98 -20.40
N LYS A 202 11.68 6.45 -21.47
CA LYS A 202 12.05 5.62 -22.62
C LYS A 202 13.55 5.63 -22.80
N THR A 203 14.24 4.62 -22.28
CA THR A 203 15.71 4.52 -22.30
C THR A 203 16.25 3.57 -23.37
N GLY A 204 15.38 2.94 -24.17
CA GLY A 204 15.78 2.00 -25.21
C GLY A 204 14.74 1.83 -26.33
N LEU A 205 15.13 1.10 -27.38
CA LEU A 205 14.28 0.77 -28.52
C LEU A 205 13.97 -0.73 -28.49
N HIS A 206 12.68 -1.09 -28.48
CA HIS A 206 12.27 -2.47 -28.70
C HIS A 206 12.57 -2.87 -30.14
N ARG A 207 13.15 -4.05 -30.34
CA ARG A 207 13.35 -4.69 -31.65
C ARG A 207 12.66 -6.05 -31.60
N GLY A 208 11.60 -6.23 -32.36
CA GLY A 208 10.81 -7.46 -32.32
C GLY A 208 9.34 -7.26 -32.60
N ARG A 209 8.56 -8.34 -32.44
CA ARG A 209 7.13 -8.33 -32.72
C ARG A 209 6.40 -7.35 -31.80
N ALA A 210 5.56 -6.51 -32.40
CA ALA A 210 4.71 -5.60 -31.65
C ALA A 210 3.69 -6.37 -30.77
N VAL A 211 3.76 -6.23 -29.45
CA VAL A 211 2.82 -6.84 -28.49
C VAL A 211 2.43 -5.83 -27.43
N VAL A 212 1.12 -5.75 -27.13
CA VAL A 212 0.60 -4.94 -26.02
C VAL A 212 -0.16 -5.87 -25.09
N ASN A 213 0.34 -6.03 -23.88
CA ASN A 213 -0.31 -6.77 -22.82
C ASN A 213 -0.92 -5.76 -21.84
N VAL A 214 -2.22 -5.88 -21.61
CA VAL A 214 -2.95 -5.06 -20.64
C VAL A 214 -3.65 -5.98 -19.66
N ALA A 215 -3.49 -5.72 -18.37
CA ALA A 215 -4.17 -6.43 -17.31
C ALA A 215 -4.88 -5.43 -16.39
N LEU A 216 -6.16 -5.67 -16.17
CA LEU A 216 -6.98 -4.93 -15.21
C LEU A 216 -7.14 -5.80 -13.95
N THR A 217 -6.87 -5.23 -12.79
CA THR A 217 -7.06 -5.88 -11.49
C THR A 217 -7.91 -4.97 -10.62
N GLU A 218 -8.95 -5.53 -10.00
CA GLU A 218 -9.79 -4.81 -9.05
C GLU A 218 -9.72 -5.46 -7.68
N MET A 219 -9.62 -4.62 -6.66
CA MET A 219 -9.64 -5.01 -5.26
C MET A 219 -10.88 -4.40 -4.61
N VAL A 220 -11.73 -5.26 -4.05
CA VAL A 220 -12.89 -4.80 -3.26
C VAL A 220 -12.44 -4.62 -1.82
N ARG A 221 -12.67 -3.43 -1.26
CA ARG A 221 -12.54 -3.18 0.17
C ARG A 221 -13.95 -3.08 0.73
N SER A 222 -14.26 -3.85 1.76
CA SER A 222 -15.58 -3.83 2.39
C SER A 222 -15.43 -4.07 3.89
N MET A 223 -16.12 -3.25 4.67
CA MET A 223 -16.28 -3.36 6.12
C MET A 223 -17.79 -3.36 6.41
N GLN A 224 -18.28 -4.49 6.92
CA GLN A 224 -19.69 -4.68 7.24
C GLN A 224 -19.83 -4.85 8.75
N TYR A 225 -20.54 -3.93 9.39
CA TYR A 225 -20.70 -3.87 10.84
C TYR A 225 -21.99 -4.55 11.30
N GLY A 226 -23.00 -4.64 10.42
CA GLY A 226 -24.29 -5.24 10.76
C GLY A 226 -25.02 -4.51 11.91
N ASN A 227 -24.68 -3.24 12.15
CA ASN A 227 -25.22 -2.42 13.23
C ASN A 227 -25.96 -1.21 12.65
N GLN A 228 -27.17 -0.93 13.12
CA GLN A 228 -27.96 0.21 12.67
C GLN A 228 -27.30 1.57 12.96
N SER A 229 -26.42 1.66 13.97
CA SER A 229 -25.75 2.91 14.34
C SER A 229 -24.52 3.22 13.47
N ARG A 230 -23.98 2.25 12.72
CA ARG A 230 -22.76 2.41 11.92
C ARG A 230 -22.99 1.85 10.53
N GLN A 231 -22.89 2.70 9.52
CA GLN A 231 -23.05 2.28 8.13
C GLN A 231 -21.89 1.41 7.68
N ASP A 232 -22.22 0.39 6.90
CA ASP A 232 -21.26 -0.43 6.17
C ASP A 232 -20.54 0.43 5.14
N LEU A 233 -19.25 0.14 4.93
CA LEU A 233 -18.40 0.89 4.00
C LEU A 233 -17.83 -0.07 2.97
N TRP A 234 -17.83 0.32 1.70
CA TRP A 234 -17.15 -0.44 0.66
C TRP A 234 -16.77 0.44 -0.52
N ASP A 235 -15.73 0.02 -1.23
CA ASP A 235 -15.34 0.59 -2.52
C ASP A 235 -14.57 -0.45 -3.35
N VAL A 236 -14.35 -0.09 -4.61
CA VAL A 236 -13.51 -0.87 -5.53
C VAL A 236 -12.32 -0.03 -5.93
N TYR A 237 -11.12 -0.57 -5.71
CA TYR A 237 -9.88 0.00 -6.23
C TYR A 237 -9.41 -0.78 -7.45
N GLY A 238 -9.39 -0.13 -8.60
CA GLY A 238 -8.94 -0.71 -9.86
C GLY A 238 -7.53 -0.27 -10.24
N THR A 239 -6.76 -1.16 -10.86
CA THR A 239 -5.43 -0.90 -11.38
C THR A 239 -5.29 -1.48 -12.78
N VAL A 240 -4.89 -0.64 -13.74
CA VAL A 240 -4.54 -1.04 -15.10
C VAL A 240 -3.03 -1.11 -15.23
N THR A 241 -2.52 -2.28 -15.56
CA THR A 241 -1.10 -2.51 -15.84
C THR A 241 -0.88 -2.79 -17.31
N CYS A 242 0.18 -2.24 -17.88
CA CYS A 242 0.52 -2.37 -19.28
C CYS A 242 1.98 -2.82 -19.44
N LYS A 243 2.21 -3.70 -20.42
CA LYS A 243 3.53 -4.00 -20.98
C LYS A 243 3.43 -3.85 -22.50
N CYS A 244 4.15 -2.90 -23.05
CA CYS A 244 4.09 -2.59 -24.47
C CYS A 244 5.46 -2.82 -25.12
N GLU A 245 5.54 -3.88 -25.90
CA GLU A 245 6.69 -4.24 -26.72
C GLU A 245 6.44 -3.70 -28.13
N VAL A 246 6.61 -2.40 -28.34
CA VAL A 246 6.27 -1.72 -29.61
C VAL A 246 7.48 -0.98 -30.19
N GLU A 247 7.70 -1.13 -31.50
CA GLU A 247 8.80 -0.47 -32.20
C GLU A 247 8.53 1.03 -32.44
N GLY A 248 9.60 1.82 -32.59
CA GLY A 248 9.54 3.26 -32.89
C GLY A 248 9.95 4.16 -31.71
N VAL A 249 10.24 5.44 -32.01
CA VAL A 249 10.75 6.42 -31.03
C VAL A 249 9.63 6.95 -30.12
N LEU A 250 8.42 7.12 -30.64
CA LEU A 250 7.22 7.58 -29.90
C LEU A 250 5.97 6.81 -30.39
N PRO A 251 5.82 5.52 -30.06
CA PRO A 251 4.61 4.78 -30.37
C PRO A 251 3.46 5.35 -29.53
N ASN A 252 2.35 5.70 -30.18
CA ASN A 252 1.16 6.16 -29.50
C ASN A 252 0.22 4.97 -29.30
N VAL A 253 0.06 4.53 -28.06
CA VAL A 253 -0.86 3.47 -27.66
C VAL A 253 -2.01 4.11 -26.92
N THR A 254 -3.24 3.70 -27.22
CA THR A 254 -4.42 4.15 -26.47
C THR A 254 -5.09 2.96 -25.83
N VAL A 255 -5.21 2.98 -24.50
CA VAL A 255 -6.05 2.02 -23.75
C VAL A 255 -7.37 2.71 -23.44
N THR A 256 -8.48 2.02 -23.67
CA THR A 256 -9.81 2.55 -23.39
C THR A 256 -10.51 1.67 -22.36
N LEU A 257 -10.96 2.26 -21.25
CA LEU A 257 -11.83 1.60 -20.28
C LEU A 257 -13.28 1.98 -20.56
N THR A 258 -14.15 0.98 -20.69
CA THR A 258 -15.59 1.15 -20.88
C THR A 258 -16.35 0.67 -19.66
N LEU A 259 -17.32 1.47 -19.21
CA LEU A 259 -18.28 1.10 -18.17
C LEU A 259 -19.57 0.55 -18.78
N PRO A 260 -20.30 -0.33 -18.08
CA PRO A 260 -21.63 -0.72 -18.51
C PRO A 260 -22.60 0.48 -18.42
N PRO A 261 -23.76 0.44 -19.11
CA PRO A 261 -24.71 1.56 -19.16
C PRO A 261 -25.18 2.09 -17.78
N ASN A 262 -25.20 1.23 -16.77
CA ASN A 262 -25.54 1.57 -15.37
C ASN A 262 -24.34 1.38 -14.43
N GLY A 263 -23.12 1.43 -14.96
CA GLY A 263 -21.90 1.29 -14.20
C GLY A 263 -21.62 2.53 -13.36
N SER A 264 -21.11 2.30 -12.16
CA SER A 264 -20.63 3.38 -11.30
C SER A 264 -19.46 4.11 -11.99
N PRO A 265 -19.44 5.45 -11.99
CA PRO A 265 -18.34 6.21 -12.57
C PRO A 265 -17.01 5.86 -11.91
N LEU A 266 -15.92 6.05 -12.65
CA LEU A 266 -14.57 5.98 -12.09
C LEU A 266 -14.26 7.30 -11.37
N LEU A 267 -13.74 7.19 -10.15
CA LEU A 267 -13.34 8.29 -9.27
C LEU A 267 -11.82 8.22 -9.02
N ASP A 268 -11.25 9.30 -8.50
CA ASP A 268 -9.83 9.42 -8.11
C ASP A 268 -8.84 8.84 -9.13
N VAL A 269 -9.08 9.09 -10.42
CA VAL A 269 -8.28 8.50 -11.49
C VAL A 269 -6.87 9.07 -11.47
N GLN A 270 -5.91 8.23 -11.09
CA GLN A 270 -4.49 8.54 -11.11
C GLN A 270 -3.85 7.90 -12.35
N VAL A 271 -3.09 8.68 -13.11
CA VAL A 271 -2.47 8.22 -14.36
C VAL A 271 -0.95 8.27 -14.31
N HIS A 272 -0.32 7.39 -15.07
CA HIS A 272 1.11 7.41 -15.27
C HIS A 272 1.53 8.67 -16.07
N PRO A 273 2.70 9.27 -15.77
CA PRO A 273 3.20 10.45 -16.51
C PRO A 273 3.39 10.24 -18.02
N CYS A 274 3.36 9.00 -18.50
CA CYS A 274 3.47 8.70 -19.92
C CYS A 274 2.19 9.00 -20.72
N VAL A 275 1.07 9.26 -20.03
CA VAL A 275 -0.22 9.62 -20.65
C VAL A 275 -0.14 11.05 -21.18
N SER A 276 -0.36 11.21 -22.48
CA SER A 276 -0.11 12.47 -23.20
C SER A 276 -1.27 13.46 -23.12
N SER A 277 -2.48 12.96 -22.92
CA SER A 277 -3.68 13.79 -22.75
C SER A 277 -4.68 13.05 -21.89
N LEU A 278 -5.16 13.71 -20.84
CA LEU A 278 -6.31 13.26 -20.10
C LEU A 278 -7.54 13.96 -20.68
N ASP A 279 -8.56 13.19 -21.07
CA ASP A 279 -9.83 13.78 -21.52
C ASP A 279 -10.43 14.60 -20.38
N ALA A 280 -10.97 15.79 -20.68
CA ALA A 280 -11.52 16.71 -19.68
C ALA A 280 -12.62 16.06 -18.83
N SER A 281 -13.31 15.08 -19.41
CA SER A 281 -14.30 14.20 -18.76
C SER A 281 -13.76 13.34 -17.61
N ILE A 282 -12.46 13.02 -17.63
CA ILE A 282 -11.76 12.24 -16.58
C ILE A 282 -11.37 13.15 -15.41
N LEU A 283 -11.05 14.43 -15.69
CA LEU A 283 -10.72 15.43 -14.67
C LEU A 283 -11.99 15.89 -13.92
N THR A 284 -13.15 15.97 -14.56
CA THR A 284 -14.41 16.36 -13.89
C THR A 284 -14.93 15.31 -12.90
N ALA A 285 -14.42 14.07 -12.91
CA ALA A 285 -14.70 13.08 -11.86
C ALA A 285 -13.94 13.35 -10.54
N THR A 286 -13.05 14.37 -10.51
CA THR A 286 -12.26 14.75 -9.32
C THR A 286 -12.79 15.99 -8.59
N SER A 287 -13.84 16.65 -9.08
CA SER A 287 -14.42 17.83 -8.42
C SER A 287 -15.50 17.43 -7.41
N VAL A 288 -15.24 17.76 -6.14
CA VAL A 288 -16.11 17.55 -4.97
C VAL A 288 -17.25 18.59 -4.93
N GLU A 289 -17.98 18.79 -6.03
CA GLU A 289 -19.17 19.64 -6.02
C GLU A 289 -20.44 18.81 -6.12
N ASP A 290 -21.27 18.94 -5.08
CA ASP A 290 -22.50 18.21 -4.76
C ASP A 290 -23.71 18.56 -5.66
N CYS A 291 -23.48 18.96 -6.92
CA CYS A 291 -24.55 19.36 -7.82
C CYS A 291 -24.45 18.69 -9.20
N ASP A 292 -25.56 18.05 -9.57
CA ASP A 292 -25.92 17.42 -10.85
C ASP A 292 -25.24 16.08 -11.18
N SER A 293 -25.95 15.01 -10.81
CA SER A 293 -25.70 13.59 -11.01
C SER A 293 -25.70 13.14 -12.49
N SER A 294 -24.88 13.76 -13.33
CA SER A 294 -24.48 13.18 -14.63
C SER A 294 -22.98 12.87 -14.59
N ALA A 295 -22.59 12.01 -13.65
CA ALA A 295 -21.23 11.49 -13.62
C ALA A 295 -20.94 10.83 -14.98
N PHE A 296 -19.92 11.31 -15.66
CA PHE A 296 -19.52 10.79 -16.96
C PHE A 296 -19.24 9.28 -16.87
N SER A 297 -20.09 8.46 -17.50
CA SER A 297 -19.90 7.00 -17.60
C SER A 297 -19.22 6.59 -18.91
N GLY A 298 -18.67 7.55 -19.66
CA GLY A 298 -18.17 7.35 -21.01
C GLY A 298 -16.88 6.51 -21.06
N PRO A 299 -16.39 6.18 -22.27
CA PRO A 299 -15.13 5.48 -22.42
C PRO A 299 -13.96 6.36 -21.92
N TYR A 300 -13.21 5.90 -20.93
CA TYR A 300 -12.01 6.55 -20.43
C TYR A 300 -10.83 6.19 -21.33
N LYS A 301 -10.30 7.16 -22.07
CA LYS A 301 -9.20 6.95 -23.01
C LYS A 301 -7.89 7.44 -22.41
N PHE A 302 -6.88 6.59 -22.45
CA PHE A 302 -5.53 6.86 -22.00
C PHE A 302 -4.59 6.71 -23.20
N PRO A 303 -4.34 7.78 -23.97
CA PRO A 303 -3.27 7.80 -24.98
C PRO A 303 -1.92 8.02 -24.29
N PHE A 304 -0.92 7.20 -24.60
CA PHE A 304 0.40 7.28 -23.99
C PHE A 304 1.52 6.79 -24.90
N SER A 305 2.74 7.20 -24.55
CA SER A 305 3.99 6.64 -25.08
C SER A 305 4.61 5.69 -24.06
N PRO A 306 4.49 4.35 -24.22
CA PRO A 306 4.82 3.40 -23.15
C PRO A 306 6.32 3.37 -22.77
N PRO A 307 6.62 3.18 -21.47
CA PRO A 307 7.86 2.56 -21.01
C PRO A 307 8.05 1.14 -21.57
N LEU A 308 9.29 0.65 -21.56
CA LEU A 308 9.63 -0.71 -22.01
C LEU A 308 9.22 -1.79 -20.99
N GLU A 309 9.40 -1.48 -19.70
CA GLU A 309 9.07 -2.39 -18.61
C GLU A 309 7.57 -2.36 -18.28
N PRO A 310 7.03 -3.42 -17.66
CA PRO A 310 5.67 -3.40 -17.14
C PRO A 310 5.46 -2.25 -16.17
N PHE A 311 4.40 -1.47 -16.38
CA PHE A 311 4.10 -0.30 -15.57
C PHE A 311 2.60 -0.21 -15.26
N ARG A 312 2.27 0.52 -14.20
CA ARG A 312 0.88 0.89 -13.90
C ARG A 312 0.50 2.07 -14.79
N LEU A 313 -0.44 1.86 -15.71
CA LEU A 313 -0.95 2.92 -16.59
C LEU A 313 -1.87 3.89 -15.83
N CYS A 314 -2.82 3.33 -15.08
CA CYS A 314 -3.70 4.12 -14.22
C CYS A 314 -4.24 3.30 -13.05
N SER A 315 -4.74 4.00 -12.04
CA SER A 315 -5.56 3.44 -10.98
C SER A 315 -6.77 4.32 -10.73
N TYR A 316 -7.85 3.73 -10.25
CA TYR A 316 -9.12 4.42 -9.99
C TYR A 316 -9.80 3.84 -8.76
N THR A 317 -10.72 4.61 -8.19
CA THR A 317 -11.72 4.14 -7.22
C THR A 317 -13.09 4.08 -7.91
N SER A 318 -13.99 3.25 -7.41
CA SER A 318 -15.38 3.21 -7.88
C SER A 318 -16.31 2.80 -6.74
N GLN A 319 -17.46 3.50 -6.66
CA GLN A 319 -18.49 3.27 -5.66
C GLN A 319 -19.55 2.33 -6.24
N VAL A 320 -19.33 1.02 -6.10
CA VAL A 320 -20.33 0.02 -6.52
C VAL A 320 -21.55 0.06 -5.59
N PRO A 321 -22.77 -0.21 -6.07
CA PRO A 321 -23.97 -0.01 -5.25
C PRO A 321 -24.12 -1.00 -4.09
N VAL A 322 -23.54 -2.20 -4.21
CA VAL A 322 -23.63 -3.27 -3.20
C VAL A 322 -22.32 -4.05 -3.16
N PRO A 323 -21.82 -4.47 -1.99
CA PRO A 323 -20.65 -5.35 -1.91
C PRO A 323 -20.95 -6.73 -2.52
N PRO A 324 -19.94 -7.43 -3.06
CA PRO A 324 -20.14 -8.71 -3.75
C PRO A 324 -20.61 -9.84 -2.84
N ILE A 325 -20.20 -9.84 -1.58
CA ILE A 325 -20.61 -10.80 -0.56
C ILE A 325 -21.12 -9.99 0.63
N LEU A 326 -22.37 -10.23 1.03
CA LEU A 326 -22.97 -9.70 2.24
C LEU A 326 -22.79 -10.72 3.36
N GLY A 327 -22.31 -10.27 4.51
CA GLY A 327 -22.00 -11.11 5.66
C GLY A 327 -22.72 -10.63 6.90
N THR A 328 -23.22 -11.57 7.70
CA THR A 328 -23.65 -11.32 9.07
C THR A 328 -22.82 -12.18 10.00
N TYR A 329 -22.35 -11.58 11.09
CA TYR A 329 -21.57 -12.26 12.09
C TYR A 329 -22.10 -11.92 13.48
N GLN A 330 -22.45 -12.94 14.24
CA GLN A 330 -22.91 -12.83 15.61
C GLN A 330 -22.06 -13.71 16.51
N LEU A 331 -21.72 -13.15 17.66
CA LEU A 331 -20.94 -13.81 18.68
C LEU A 331 -21.67 -13.72 20.00
N LYS A 332 -21.78 -14.84 20.70
CA LYS A 332 -22.36 -14.93 22.04
C LYS A 332 -21.46 -15.78 22.90
N GLU A 333 -21.37 -15.45 24.18
CA GLU A 333 -20.63 -16.23 25.16
C GLU A 333 -21.63 -17.00 26.03
N GLU A 334 -21.53 -18.33 26.02
CA GLU A 334 -22.39 -19.25 26.77
C GLU A 334 -21.51 -20.35 27.38
N ASP A 335 -21.64 -20.61 28.68
CA ASP A 335 -20.95 -21.71 29.39
C ASP A 335 -19.43 -21.81 29.13
N ASN A 336 -18.74 -20.65 29.12
CA ASN A 336 -17.29 -20.55 28.84
C ASN A 336 -16.90 -21.05 27.43
N GLN A 337 -17.88 -21.07 26.51
CA GLN A 337 -17.72 -21.30 25.09
C GLN A 337 -18.21 -20.09 24.31
N LEU A 338 -17.62 -19.91 23.14
CA LEU A 338 -17.97 -18.85 22.22
C LEU A 338 -18.87 -19.42 21.13
N CYS A 339 -20.17 -19.12 21.22
CA CYS A 339 -21.16 -19.44 20.23
C CYS A 339 -21.06 -18.43 19.07
N LEU A 340 -20.86 -18.95 17.87
CA LEU A 340 -20.65 -18.15 16.67
C LEU A 340 -21.66 -18.53 15.59
N THR A 341 -22.26 -17.51 14.99
CA THR A 341 -23.20 -17.64 13.88
C THR A 341 -22.76 -16.71 12.76
N VAL A 342 -22.49 -17.29 11.60
CA VAL A 342 -22.07 -16.58 10.39
C VAL A 342 -23.01 -16.94 9.26
N SER A 343 -23.51 -15.94 8.54
CA SER A 343 -24.14 -16.15 7.23
C SER A 343 -23.46 -15.28 6.19
N LEU A 344 -23.09 -15.86 5.05
CA LEU A 344 -22.51 -15.18 3.90
C LEU A 344 -23.41 -15.41 2.68
N LYS A 345 -23.82 -14.33 2.04
CA LYS A 345 -24.68 -14.33 0.85
C LYS A 345 -24.00 -13.65 -0.32
N LEU A 346 -23.85 -14.39 -1.41
CA LEU A 346 -23.33 -13.89 -2.68
C LEU A 346 -24.40 -13.03 -3.37
N HIS A 347 -24.03 -11.80 -3.72
CA HIS A 347 -24.92 -10.88 -4.42
C HIS A 347 -25.29 -11.39 -5.82
N GLU A 348 -26.47 -11.00 -6.30
CA GLU A 348 -27.04 -11.55 -7.54
C GLU A 348 -26.23 -11.16 -8.79
N SER A 349 -25.65 -9.96 -8.79
CA SER A 349 -24.83 -9.42 -9.87
C SER A 349 -23.47 -10.11 -10.03
N VAL A 350 -23.02 -10.86 -9.02
CA VAL A 350 -21.70 -11.49 -9.03
C VAL A 350 -21.80 -12.89 -9.63
N LYS A 351 -20.90 -13.18 -10.58
CA LYS A 351 -20.78 -14.52 -11.17
C LYS A 351 -20.32 -15.51 -10.10
N ASN A 352 -21.08 -16.58 -9.93
CA ASN A 352 -20.76 -17.66 -9.01
C ASN A 352 -19.72 -18.62 -9.61
N GLY A 353 -18.45 -18.22 -9.59
CA GLY A 353 -17.33 -18.97 -10.15
C GLY A 353 -15.99 -18.40 -9.72
N PHE A 354 -15.60 -18.72 -8.49
CA PHE A 354 -14.36 -18.29 -7.84
C PHE A 354 -13.22 -19.26 -8.14
N GLU A 355 -11.99 -18.76 -8.15
CA GLU A 355 -10.82 -19.64 -8.03
C GLU A 355 -10.68 -20.14 -6.60
N TYR A 356 -10.88 -19.24 -5.63
CA TYR A 356 -11.03 -19.55 -4.22
C TYR A 356 -11.95 -18.54 -3.53
N CYS A 357 -12.60 -19.00 -2.47
CA CYS A 357 -13.36 -18.18 -1.54
C CYS A 357 -13.24 -18.81 -0.14
N GLU A 358 -12.71 -18.04 0.80
CA GLU A 358 -12.44 -18.48 2.16
C GLU A 358 -12.78 -17.36 3.17
N ALA A 359 -13.27 -17.75 4.34
CA ALA A 359 -13.53 -16.84 5.45
C ALA A 359 -12.61 -17.19 6.62
N HIS A 360 -11.84 -16.21 7.08
CA HIS A 360 -10.87 -16.36 8.17
C HIS A 360 -11.46 -15.74 9.44
N LEU A 361 -11.54 -16.54 10.50
CA LEU A 361 -12.05 -16.14 11.81
C LEU A 361 -10.92 -16.24 12.85
N PRO A 362 -10.17 -15.15 13.08
CA PRO A 362 -9.07 -15.15 14.02
C PRO A 362 -9.51 -14.97 15.48
N PHE A 363 -8.79 -15.64 16.38
CA PHE A 363 -8.91 -15.58 17.84
C PHE A 363 -7.54 -15.50 18.51
N PHE A 364 -6.56 -14.85 17.86
CA PHE A 364 -5.14 -14.86 18.27
C PHE A 364 -4.87 -14.31 19.68
N ASN A 365 -5.71 -13.40 20.18
CA ASN A 365 -5.60 -12.83 21.53
C ASN A 365 -6.44 -13.56 22.59
N ARG A 366 -7.09 -14.68 22.25
CA ARG A 366 -7.74 -15.56 23.23
C ARG A 366 -6.79 -16.63 23.73
N ASN A 367 -7.19 -17.30 24.82
CA ASN A 367 -6.55 -18.53 25.29
C ASN A 367 -6.49 -19.59 24.18
N GLN A 368 -5.71 -20.65 24.38
CA GLN A 368 -5.54 -21.68 23.37
C GLN A 368 -6.89 -22.32 23.00
N MET A 369 -7.14 -22.43 21.70
CA MET A 369 -8.36 -23.02 21.16
C MET A 369 -8.44 -24.51 21.52
N GLY A 370 -9.47 -24.87 22.28
CA GLY A 370 -9.72 -26.20 22.80
C GLY A 370 -10.62 -27.02 21.88
N ASN A 371 -11.85 -27.26 22.32
CA ASN A 371 -12.86 -27.99 21.54
C ASN A 371 -13.54 -27.05 20.53
N VAL A 372 -13.66 -27.49 19.29
CA VAL A 372 -14.31 -26.75 18.20
C VAL A 372 -15.42 -27.62 17.66
N ASN A 373 -16.66 -27.25 17.96
CA ASN A 373 -17.86 -27.92 17.45
C ASN A 373 -18.60 -26.94 16.53
N VAL A 374 -18.16 -26.89 15.28
CA VAL A 374 -18.67 -25.97 14.28
C VAL A 374 -19.18 -26.75 13.08
N LYS A 375 -20.38 -26.41 12.62
CA LYS A 375 -21.04 -26.96 11.44
C LYS A 375 -21.11 -25.90 10.36
N VAL A 376 -20.84 -26.33 9.13
CA VAL A 376 -20.94 -25.49 7.93
C VAL A 376 -21.97 -26.08 6.99
N THR A 377 -22.75 -25.24 6.31
CA THR A 377 -23.72 -25.70 5.31
C THR A 377 -23.07 -26.01 3.96
N SER A 378 -21.90 -25.44 3.69
CA SER A 378 -21.13 -25.69 2.47
C SER A 378 -19.63 -25.49 2.72
N GLY A 379 -18.81 -26.15 1.91
CA GLY A 379 -17.36 -26.06 2.02
C GLY A 379 -16.76 -26.95 3.12
N GLN A 380 -15.55 -26.62 3.54
CA GLN A 380 -14.78 -27.32 4.57
C GLN A 380 -14.28 -26.34 5.63
N LEU A 381 -14.09 -26.83 6.85
CA LEU A 381 -13.57 -26.04 7.96
C LEU A 381 -12.21 -26.58 8.37
N ASP A 382 -11.19 -25.73 8.28
CA ASP A 382 -9.84 -26.00 8.76
C ASP A 382 -9.60 -25.29 10.08
N VAL A 383 -9.10 -26.02 11.08
CA VAL A 383 -8.87 -25.53 12.44
C VAL A 383 -7.38 -25.45 12.70
N SER A 384 -6.85 -24.24 12.90
CA SER A 384 -5.46 -24.02 13.28
C SER A 384 -5.38 -23.61 14.76
N LYS A 385 -5.16 -24.58 15.65
CA LYS A 385 -5.06 -24.34 17.10
C LYS A 385 -3.83 -23.52 17.48
N GLU A 386 -2.71 -23.70 16.79
CA GLU A 386 -1.47 -22.95 17.04
C GLU A 386 -1.62 -21.45 16.76
N LYS A 387 -2.43 -21.11 15.75
CA LYS A 387 -2.67 -19.71 15.35
C LYS A 387 -3.98 -19.15 15.92
N ASN A 388 -4.69 -19.94 16.73
CA ASN A 388 -6.06 -19.67 17.17
C ASN A 388 -6.93 -19.14 16.00
N LEU A 389 -6.99 -19.88 14.89
CA LEU A 389 -7.63 -19.43 13.64
C LEU A 389 -8.54 -20.53 13.09
N LEU A 390 -9.77 -20.16 12.76
CA LEU A 390 -10.65 -20.99 11.92
C LEU A 390 -10.61 -20.47 10.48
N VAL A 391 -10.44 -21.37 9.53
CA VAL A 391 -10.51 -21.07 8.10
C VAL A 391 -11.67 -21.86 7.50
N TRP A 392 -12.70 -21.14 7.10
CA TRP A 392 -13.83 -21.72 6.39
C TRP A 392 -13.62 -21.61 4.89
N VAL A 393 -13.26 -22.72 4.26
CA VAL A 393 -13.04 -22.84 2.81
C VAL A 393 -14.38 -23.11 2.13
N ILE A 394 -15.01 -22.05 1.61
CA ILE A 394 -16.29 -22.14 0.88
C ILE A 394 -16.08 -22.83 -0.48
N GLY A 395 -14.92 -22.59 -1.10
CA GLY A 395 -14.49 -23.21 -2.34
C GLY A 395 -14.76 -22.35 -3.58
N GLN A 396 -14.99 -23.00 -4.72
CA GLN A 396 -15.09 -22.33 -6.02
C GLN A 396 -16.48 -21.78 -6.33
N LYS A 397 -17.53 -22.23 -5.63
CA LYS A 397 -18.92 -21.83 -5.90
C LYS A 397 -19.77 -21.85 -4.64
N PHE A 398 -20.66 -20.88 -4.52
CA PHE A 398 -21.78 -20.91 -3.59
C PHE A 398 -22.84 -21.93 -4.05
N PRO A 399 -23.66 -22.47 -3.13
CA PRO A 399 -24.81 -23.30 -3.46
C PRO A 399 -25.86 -22.53 -4.27
N LYS A 400 -26.89 -23.23 -4.76
CA LYS A 400 -27.99 -22.63 -5.54
C LYS A 400 -28.72 -21.50 -4.80
N SER A 401 -28.81 -21.59 -3.47
CA SER A 401 -29.36 -20.54 -2.60
C SER A 401 -28.52 -19.26 -2.59
N ARG A 402 -27.27 -19.31 -3.08
CA ARG A 402 -26.26 -18.25 -2.97
C ARG A 402 -25.91 -17.83 -1.53
N GLU A 403 -26.34 -18.62 -0.55
CA GLU A 403 -26.15 -18.34 0.86
C GLU A 403 -25.54 -19.57 1.54
N VAL A 404 -24.53 -19.32 2.36
CA VAL A 404 -23.84 -20.31 3.18
C VAL A 404 -23.80 -19.82 4.61
N SER A 405 -23.82 -20.75 5.56
CA SER A 405 -23.78 -20.43 6.98
C SER A 405 -22.84 -21.37 7.72
N LEU A 406 -22.30 -20.83 8.80
CA LEU A 406 -21.42 -21.50 9.72
C LEU A 406 -21.93 -21.20 11.13
N GLU A 407 -22.21 -22.25 11.90
CA GLU A 407 -22.78 -22.15 13.24
C GLU A 407 -22.09 -23.16 14.16
N GLY A 408 -21.76 -22.74 15.37
CA GLY A 408 -21.22 -23.65 16.37
C GLY A 408 -20.63 -22.96 17.58
N ALA A 409 -19.87 -23.73 18.36
CA ALA A 409 -19.23 -23.28 19.58
C ALA A 409 -17.72 -23.60 19.57
N VAL A 410 -16.94 -22.65 20.09
CA VAL A 410 -15.49 -22.79 20.29
C VAL A 410 -15.19 -22.62 21.77
N GLY A 411 -14.60 -23.65 22.38
CA GLY A 411 -14.08 -23.59 23.74
C GLY A 411 -12.62 -23.09 23.73
N PHE A 412 -12.28 -22.28 24.72
CA PHE A 412 -10.92 -21.79 24.93
C PHE A 412 -10.41 -22.23 26.31
N SER A 413 -9.14 -22.62 26.39
CA SER A 413 -8.54 -23.12 27.63
C SER A 413 -7.07 -22.69 27.75
N GLY A 414 -6.59 -22.48 28.98
CA GLY A 414 -5.21 -22.06 29.26
C GLY A 414 -5.11 -20.63 29.78
N GLN A 415 -3.89 -20.19 30.09
CA GLN A 415 -3.58 -18.80 30.47
C GLN A 415 -2.86 -18.10 29.32
N LEU A 416 -3.34 -16.92 28.96
CA LEU A 416 -2.65 -15.99 28.07
C LEU A 416 -1.40 -15.42 28.77
N PRO A 417 -0.19 -15.54 28.17
CA PRO A 417 0.96 -14.80 28.64
C PRO A 417 0.90 -13.36 28.11
N GLY A 418 0.86 -12.39 29.02
CA GLY A 418 1.16 -10.98 28.73
C GLY A 418 -0.04 -10.08 28.38
N PRO A 419 0.21 -8.78 28.18
CA PRO A 419 -0.82 -7.81 27.81
C PRO A 419 -1.36 -8.12 26.41
N THR A 420 -2.69 -8.23 26.30
CA THR A 420 -3.39 -8.57 25.06
C THR A 420 -3.98 -7.32 24.41
N ASP A 421 -3.76 -7.17 23.10
CA ASP A 421 -4.49 -6.24 22.26
C ASP A 421 -6.01 -6.53 22.39
N PRO A 422 -6.87 -5.50 22.58
CA PRO A 422 -8.30 -5.66 22.74
C PRO A 422 -8.98 -6.33 21.54
N LEU A 423 -8.41 -6.30 20.34
CA LEU A 423 -8.94 -7.00 19.18
C LEU A 423 -8.89 -8.51 19.38
N CYS A 424 -9.93 -9.24 18.96
CA CYS A 424 -10.01 -10.70 19.13
C CYS A 424 -10.01 -11.13 20.61
N THR A 425 -10.49 -10.27 21.54
CA THR A 425 -10.79 -10.61 22.94
C THR A 425 -12.29 -10.51 23.18
N ASP A 426 -12.85 -11.31 24.09
CA ASP A 426 -14.29 -11.30 24.39
C ASP A 426 -15.16 -11.25 23.11
N LEU A 427 -16.15 -10.35 23.05
CA LEU A 427 -17.04 -10.24 21.88
C LEU A 427 -16.46 -9.41 20.71
N THR A 428 -15.19 -9.02 20.78
CA THR A 428 -14.55 -8.24 19.72
C THR A 428 -13.84 -9.17 18.75
N ALA A 429 -14.54 -9.61 17.70
CA ALA A 429 -13.94 -10.44 16.65
C ALA A 429 -14.40 -9.95 15.27
N TYR A 430 -13.66 -10.35 14.24
CA TYR A 430 -14.00 -10.03 12.87
C TYR A 430 -13.87 -11.26 11.98
N ILE A 431 -14.49 -11.20 10.81
CA ILE A 431 -14.33 -12.19 9.76
C ILE A 431 -13.66 -11.51 8.57
N LYS A 432 -12.55 -12.08 8.11
CA LYS A 432 -11.90 -11.64 6.88
C LYS A 432 -12.20 -12.61 5.76
N VAL A 433 -13.09 -12.19 4.85
CA VAL A 433 -13.39 -12.95 3.64
C VAL A 433 -12.34 -12.63 2.57
N ARG A 434 -11.76 -13.66 1.97
CA ARG A 434 -10.83 -13.57 0.85
C ARG A 434 -11.37 -14.38 -0.30
N PHE A 435 -11.42 -13.76 -1.47
CA PHE A 435 -11.89 -14.43 -2.67
C PHE A 435 -11.14 -13.91 -3.88
N PHE A 436 -11.13 -14.72 -4.93
CA PHE A 436 -10.57 -14.33 -6.22
C PHE A 436 -11.48 -14.80 -7.37
N LEU A 437 -11.74 -13.89 -8.30
CA LEU A 437 -12.60 -14.07 -9.46
C LEU A 437 -11.80 -13.77 -10.72
N SER A 438 -11.73 -14.73 -11.63
CA SER A 438 -11.12 -14.53 -12.95
C SER A 438 -12.15 -14.03 -13.97
N CYS A 439 -11.76 -13.03 -14.76
CA CYS A 439 -12.53 -12.48 -15.89
C CYS A 439 -13.89 -11.85 -15.52
N VAL A 440 -14.03 -11.30 -14.32
CA VAL A 440 -15.20 -10.50 -13.90
C VAL A 440 -14.70 -9.25 -13.17
N TYR A 441 -15.07 -8.08 -13.67
CA TYR A 441 -14.75 -6.79 -13.04
C TYR A 441 -15.98 -6.32 -12.27
N ILE A 442 -15.81 -6.16 -10.96
CA ILE A 442 -16.86 -5.80 -10.02
C ILE A 442 -17.23 -4.31 -10.17
N GLY A 443 -16.27 -3.46 -10.52
CA GLY A 443 -16.53 -2.06 -10.92
C GLY A 443 -17.18 -1.94 -12.30
N GLY A 444 -17.30 -3.05 -13.05
CA GLY A 444 -17.84 -3.07 -14.41
C GLY A 444 -16.90 -2.54 -15.49
N ALA A 445 -15.74 -1.96 -15.11
CA ALA A 445 -14.78 -1.47 -16.08
C ALA A 445 -14.21 -2.61 -16.94
N THR A 446 -14.19 -2.40 -18.25
CA THR A 446 -13.67 -3.37 -19.22
C THR A 446 -12.71 -2.68 -20.16
N ILE A 447 -11.68 -3.40 -20.62
CA ILE A 447 -10.77 -2.89 -21.65
C ILE A 447 -11.44 -3.09 -23.01
N ALA A 448 -11.74 -2.00 -23.71
CA ALA A 448 -12.21 -2.09 -25.09
C ALA A 448 -11.06 -2.58 -25.98
N LYS A 449 -11.36 -3.57 -26.84
CA LYS A 449 -10.40 -4.13 -27.81
C LYS A 449 -10.20 -3.24 -29.01
#